data_AF-A0A1G2QC51-F1
#
_entry.id   AF-A0A1G2QC51-F1
#
_cell.length_a   1.000
_cell.length_b   1.000
_cell.length_c   1.000
_cell.angle_alpha   90.00
_cell.angle_beta   90.00
_cell.angle_gamma   90.00
#
_symmetry.space_group_name_H-M   'P 1'
#
loop_
_entity.id
_entity.type
_entity.pdbx_description
1 polymer ?
#
loop_
_entity_poly.entity_id
_entity_poly.type
_entity_poly.pdbx_seq_one_letter_code
_entity_poly.pdbx_strand_id
1 'polypeptide(L)' 'MTQGDLITTIQEELQILNREIDYKIIKGFDYHTEAKRHKFLLRQLHNLTRTYQSTGWLQRASSLVSTFIF' A
#
# COMPACT_ATOMS: atom_id res chain seq x y z
N MET A 1 20.46 2.93 1.09
CA MET A 1 19.01 2.94 0.81
C MET A 1 18.29 3.16 2.11
N THR A 2 17.57 4.28 2.23
CA THR A 2 16.70 4.57 3.36
C THR A 2 15.34 3.90 3.17
N GLN A 3 14.55 3.75 4.24
CA GLN A 3 13.19 3.21 4.14
C GLN A 3 12.28 4.08 3.23
N GLY A 4 12.54 5.39 3.18
CA GLY A 4 11.87 6.31 2.26
C GLY A 4 12.16 5.99 0.80
N ASP A 5 13.43 5.75 0.47
CA ASP A 5 13.85 5.38 -0.90
C ASP A 5 13.17 4.09 -1.37
N LEU A 6 12.97 3.12 -0.46
CA LEU A 6 12.28 1.87 -0.77
C LEU A 6 10.80 2.10 -1.08
N ILE A 7 10.12 2.97 -0.31
CA ILE A 7 8.71 3.30 -0.55
C ILE A 7 8.56 3.99 -1.90
N THR A 8 9.44 4.94 -2.24
CA THR A 8 9.40 5.64 -3.53
C THR A 8 9.61 4.68 -4.70
N THR A 9 10.58 3.76 -4.60
CA THR A 9 10.81 2.76 -5.65
C THR A 9 9.60 1.83 -5.83
N ILE A 10 8.95 1.40 -4.75
CA ILE A 10 7.73 0.56 -4.85
C ILE A 10 6.58 1.35 -5.49
N GLN A 11 6.45 2.65 -5.19
CA GLN A 11 5.44 3.52 -5.82
C GLN A 11 5.67 3.69 -7.32
N GLU A 12 6.92 3.91 -7.74
CA GLU A 12 7.29 4.01 -9.16
C GLU A 12 6.95 2.72 -9.90
N GLU A 13 7.31 1.57 -9.34
CA GLU A 13 7.01 0.26 -9.94
C GLU A 13 5.51 0.00 -10.06
N LEU A 14 4.71 0.42 -9.06
CA LEU A 14 3.25 0.35 -9.13
C LEU A 14 2.69 1.19 -10.28
N GLN A 15 3.23 2.39 -10.51
CA GLN A 15 2.80 3.25 -11.62
C GLN A 15 3.14 2.64 -12.99
N ILE A 16 4.30 2.01 -13.12
CA ILE A 16 4.70 1.31 -14.34
C ILE A 16 3.73 0.15 -14.62
N LEU A 17 3.45 -0.68 -13.61
CA LEU A 17 2.50 -1.79 -13.75
C LEU A 17 1.10 -1.33 -14.11
N ASN A 18 0.61 -0.22 -13.54
CA ASN A 18 -0.69 0.35 -13.92
C ASN A 18 -0.73 0.73 -15.39
N ARG A 19 0.32 1.41 -15.89
CA ARG A 19 0.38 1.80 -17.30
C ARG A 19 0.39 0.57 -18.22
N GLU A 20 1.08 -0.49 -17.82
CA GLU A 20 1.12 -1.74 -18.59
C GLU A 20 -0.24 -2.45 -18.59
N ILE A 21 -0.90 -2.53 -17.43
CA ILE A 21 -2.24 -3.10 -17.30
C ILE A 21 -3.23 -2.30 -18.17
N ASP A 22 -3.23 -0.97 -18.09
CA ASP A 22 -4.12 -0.13 -18.88
C ASP A 22 -3.90 -0.34 -20.39
N TYR A 23 -2.64 -0.40 -20.82
CA TYR A 23 -2.31 -0.70 -22.21
C TYR A 23 -2.85 -2.07 -22.63
N LYS A 24 -2.66 -3.11 -21.81
CA LYS A 24 -3.15 -4.46 -22.08
C LYS A 24 -4.68 -4.52 -22.10
N ILE A 25 -5.37 -3.82 -21.21
CA ILE A 25 -6.83 -3.68 -21.21
C ILE A 25 -7.31 -3.07 -22.53
N ILE A 26 -6.72 -1.94 -22.94
CA ILE A 26 -7.10 -1.25 -24.19
C ILE A 26 -6.87 -2.16 -25.41
N LYS A 27 -5.80 -2.95 -25.41
CA LYS A 27 -5.47 -3.88 -26.49
C LYS A 27 -6.19 -5.23 -26.41
N GLY A 28 -6.91 -5.51 -25.33
CA GLY A 28 -7.55 -6.80 -25.09
C GLY A 28 -6.57 -7.95 -24.83
N PHE A 29 -5.36 -7.65 -24.35
CA PHE A 29 -4.38 -8.66 -23.95
C PHE A 29 -4.60 -9.10 -22.49
N ASP A 30 -4.20 -10.33 -22.17
CA ASP A 30 -4.20 -10.80 -20.79
C ASP A 30 -3.22 -9.98 -19.93
N TYR A 31 -3.72 -9.49 -18.79
CA TYR A 31 -3.02 -8.65 -17.82
C TYR A 31 -2.99 -9.26 -16.42
N HIS A 32 -3.43 -10.52 -16.27
CA HIS A 32 -3.60 -11.15 -14.96
C HIS A 32 -2.27 -11.28 -14.18
N THR A 33 -1.16 -11.48 -14.89
CA THR A 33 0.18 -11.57 -14.28
C THR A 33 0.60 -10.23 -13.68
N GLU A 34 0.41 -9.14 -14.42
CA GLU A 34 0.74 -7.78 -13.98
C GLU A 34 -0.17 -7.35 -12.83
N ALA A 35 -1.46 -7.69 -12.88
CA ALA A 35 -2.40 -7.43 -11.80
C ALA A 35 -2.03 -8.16 -10.50
N LYS A 36 -1.58 -9.41 -10.58
CA LYS A 36 -1.07 -10.16 -9.41
C LYS A 36 0.16 -9.48 -8.82
N ARG A 37 1.10 -9.08 -9.67
CA ARG A 37 2.33 -8.38 -9.25
C ARG A 37 2.02 -7.03 -8.61
N HIS A 38 1.12 -6.26 -9.20
CA HIS A 38 0.63 -4.99 -8.66
C HIS A 38 0.01 -5.19 -7.27
N LYS A 39 -0.89 -6.18 -7.11
CA LYS A 39 -1.51 -6.48 -5.80
C LYS A 39 -0.48 -6.92 -4.75
N PHE A 40 0.55 -7.65 -5.15
CA PHE A 40 1.64 -8.05 -4.26
C PHE A 40 2.44 -6.84 -3.77
N LEU A 41 2.85 -5.94 -4.67
CA LEU A 41 3.57 -4.72 -4.32
C LEU A 41 2.72 -3.77 -3.46
N LEU A 42 1.43 -3.66 -3.76
CA LEU A 42 0.50 -2.87 -2.95
C LEU A 42 0.42 -3.38 -1.51
N ARG A 43 0.40 -4.71 -1.32
CA ARG A 43 0.45 -5.33 0.00
C ARG A 43 1.77 -5.05 0.72
N GLN A 44 2.90 -5.07 0.02
CA GLN A 44 4.19 -4.72 0.60
C GLN A 44 4.22 -3.25 1.05
N LEU A 45 3.77 -2.34 0.19
CA LEU A 45 3.70 -0.92 0.51
C LEU A 45 2.81 -0.66 1.73
N HIS A 46 1.63 -1.28 1.79
CA HIS A 46 0.75 -1.17 2.94
C HIS A 46 1.38 -1.68 4.25
N ASN A 47 2.18 -2.74 4.20
CA ASN A 47 2.88 -3.24 5.38
C ASN A 47 4.01 -2.30 5.84
N LEU A 48 4.73 -1.71 4.87
CA LEU A 48 5.80 -0.75 5.15
C LEU A 48 5.22 0.56 5.73
N THR A 49 4.11 1.05 5.22
CA THR A 49 3.44 2.27 5.73
C THR A 49 2.73 2.02 7.06
N ARG A 50 2.12 0.86 7.26
CA ARG A 50 1.46 0.50 8.53
C ARG A 50 2.43 0.44 9.70
N THR A 51 3.66 -0.02 9.48
CA THR A 51 4.75 0.03 10.48
C THR A 51 5.06 1.47 10.91
N TYR A 52 4.82 2.45 10.04
CA TYR A 52 5.01 3.88 10.33
C TYR A 52 3.81 4.51 11.05
N GLN A 53 2.59 3.94 10.92
CA GLN A 53 1.34 4.49 11.44
C GLN A 53 0.77 3.77 12.66
N SER A 54 1.28 2.58 13.03
CA SER A 54 0.69 1.73 14.07
C SER A 54 0.78 2.29 15.50
N THR A 55 1.44 3.41 15.73
CA THR A 55 1.43 4.10 17.03
C THR A 55 0.17 4.94 17.26
N GLY A 56 -0.40 5.59 16.23
CA GLY A 56 -1.43 6.63 16.44
C GLY A 56 -2.89 6.18 16.51
N TRP A 57 -3.28 5.08 15.87
CA TRP A 57 -4.69 4.64 15.83
C TRP A 57 -5.14 3.97 17.14
N LEU A 58 -4.30 3.10 17.71
CA LEU A 58 -4.62 2.42 18.98
C LEU A 58 -4.66 3.41 20.17
N GLN A 59 -3.88 4.48 20.13
CA GLN A 59 -3.91 5.55 21.13
C GLN A 59 -5.21 6.38 21.10
N ARG A 60 -5.85 6.51 19.94
CA ARG A 60 -7.14 7.23 19.83
C ARG A 60 -8.28 6.42 20.44
N ALA A 61 -8.26 5.09 20.31
CA ALA A 61 -9.27 4.22 20.92
C ALA A 61 -9.18 4.18 22.46
N SER A 62 -7.98 4.24 23.04
CA SER A 62 -7.82 4.25 24.51
C SER A 62 -8.34 5.51 25.18
N SER A 63 -8.34 6.66 24.48
CA SER A 63 -8.86 7.92 25.05
C SER A 63 -10.38 7.93 25.28
N LEU A 64 -11.13 7.08 24.56
CA LEU A 64 -12.58 6.99 24.70
C LEU A 64 -13.01 6.06 25.86
N VAL A 65 -12.16 5.10 26.24
CA VAL A 65 -12.45 4.18 27.34
C VAL A 65 -12.18 4.84 28.70
N SER A 66 -11.26 5.81 28.79
CA SER A 66 -11.02 6.57 30.01
C SER A 66 -12.19 7.46 30.44
N THR A 67 -13.16 7.74 29.55
CA THR A 67 -14.33 8.57 29.88
C THR A 67 -15.45 7.78 30.56
N PHE A 68 -15.35 6.45 30.65
CA PHE A 68 -16.36 5.58 31.26
C PHE A 68 -15.88 4.87 32.54
N ILE A 69 -14.67 5.17 33.03
CA ILE A 69 -14.12 4.65 34.30
C ILE A 69 -14.02 5.77 35.35
N PHE A 70 -14.98 6.70 35.36
CA PHE A 70 -15.27 7.55 36.52
C PHE A 70 -16.76 7.83 36.63
#